data_AF-A0AAE1H8H3-F1
#
_entry.id   AF-A0AAE1H8H3-F1
#
_cell.length_a   1.000
_cell.length_b   1.000
_cell.length_c   1.000
_cell.angle_alpha   90.00
_cell.angle_beta   90.00
_cell.angle_gamma   90.00
#
_symmetry.space_group_name_H-M   'P 1'
#
loop_
_entity.id
_entity.type
_entity.pdbx_description
1 polymer ?
#
loop_
_entity_poly.entity_id
_entity_poly.type
_entity_poly.pdbx_seq_one_letter_code
_entity_poly.pdbx_strand_id
1 'polypeptide(L)'
;MYSIIAGRSRDSHIYHRGDGYFYLLRESRPSRLRLKCRRYKRPCSATASINHRTGEFSSNGIHSHGPDPFFEEDMEMRRQIIHYARNTMSGDSSRKILNDFKLRCDPRLAARFTMSRMHAALYNARSEAYPRIPNTLLHLGILLGVPNLQAVCMTMDNRDRIFRGVIGDPDRGTVSVVFVSGRMLRFLQTRTNLHVDATFKKCSRKPKMRQMLNIVTNFGGTVIGIVRVLMESKSEDAYLTLFSYIKTLCPLLNPERVHCDFERGMMNSLAAVFPHSLIVGCLWHYGVAVSSTARELGLKRLVEEDENVAEAVRCLCAVPLLPSNLMWDGVLEIWQDVVEMGRDQHLGTLFHYFQRVWLPRRIELSCYNCPERTNNCSESDNHSIATVLPKNHPNIWSLVRGFVKLEHLATCDIVATFDPDVTIVNRKRSWRTINMDRSVRRITSLLENGDISPGQFLYRVSWSVTAALRHGFRMRRVVDESGSESDTDNND
;
A
#
# COMPACT_ATOMS: atom_id res chain seq x y z
N MET A 1 -26.41 -39.84 -33.13
CA MET A 1 -25.03 -39.28 -33.04
C MET A 1 -24.75 -38.95 -31.59
N TYR A 2 -23.56 -39.27 -31.06
CA TYR A 2 -23.16 -38.94 -29.70
C TYR A 2 -22.03 -37.92 -29.73
N SER A 3 -21.88 -37.16 -28.65
CA SER A 3 -20.85 -36.15 -28.48
C SER A 3 -19.94 -36.52 -27.31
N ILE A 4 -18.68 -36.07 -27.39
CA ILE A 4 -17.67 -36.25 -26.36
C ILE A 4 -17.20 -34.88 -25.89
N ILE A 5 -17.21 -34.64 -24.59
CA ILE A 5 -16.61 -33.46 -23.97
C ILE A 5 -15.51 -33.88 -23.00
N ALA A 6 -14.46 -33.06 -22.86
CA ALA A 6 -13.40 -33.33 -21.89
C ALA A 6 -13.95 -33.28 -20.45
N GLY A 7 -13.61 -34.26 -19.63
CA GLY A 7 -13.98 -34.32 -18.23
C GLY A 7 -13.12 -33.42 -17.34
N ARG A 8 -13.26 -33.59 -16.01
CA ARG A 8 -12.60 -32.72 -15.01
C ARG A 8 -11.14 -33.09 -14.73
N SER A 9 -10.75 -34.32 -15.04
CA SER A 9 -9.38 -34.83 -14.85
C SER A 9 -8.68 -34.89 -16.20
N ARG A 10 -7.33 -34.85 -16.17
CA ARG A 10 -6.51 -35.02 -17.37
C ARG A 10 -6.90 -36.33 -18.06
N ASP A 11 -7.12 -36.27 -19.37
CA ASP A 11 -7.47 -37.41 -20.25
C ASP A 11 -8.81 -38.11 -19.94
N SER A 12 -9.63 -37.53 -19.04
CA SER A 12 -10.99 -38.00 -18.79
C SER A 12 -11.96 -37.48 -19.86
N HIS A 13 -12.89 -38.34 -20.29
CA HIS A 13 -13.89 -38.01 -21.31
C HIS A 13 -15.30 -38.28 -20.79
N ILE A 14 -16.25 -37.42 -21.20
CA ILE A 14 -17.67 -37.55 -20.88
C ILE A 14 -18.43 -37.69 -22.18
N TYR A 15 -19.33 -38.67 -22.23
CA TYR A 15 -20.10 -39.05 -23.40
C TYR A 15 -21.59 -38.72 -23.16
N HIS A 16 -22.27 -38.17 -24.16
CA HIS A 16 -23.70 -37.85 -24.09
C HIS A 16 -24.33 -37.86 -25.49
N ARG A 17 -25.66 -37.89 -25.55
CA ARG A 17 -26.45 -37.90 -26.80
C ARG A 17 -27.40 -36.69 -26.90
N GLY A 18 -27.16 -35.65 -26.10
CA GLY A 18 -28.04 -34.48 -26.03
C GLY A 18 -29.36 -34.72 -25.27
N ASP A 19 -29.51 -35.85 -24.57
CA ASP A 19 -30.69 -36.18 -23.76
C ASP A 19 -30.57 -35.72 -22.29
N GLY A 20 -29.54 -34.91 -21.98
CA GLY A 20 -29.24 -34.42 -20.63
C GLY A 20 -28.67 -35.47 -19.68
N TYR A 21 -28.35 -36.68 -20.17
CA TYR A 21 -27.66 -37.72 -19.42
C TYR A 21 -26.20 -37.86 -19.86
N PHE A 22 -25.30 -37.92 -18.89
CA PHE A 22 -23.85 -37.91 -19.10
C PHE A 22 -23.23 -39.18 -18.57
N TYR A 23 -22.30 -39.75 -19.33
CA TYR A 23 -21.69 -41.03 -19.04
C TYR A 23 -20.16 -40.94 -19.00
N LEU A 24 -19.55 -41.74 -18.13
CA LEU A 24 -18.10 -41.89 -17.96
C LEU A 24 -17.68 -43.25 -18.50
N LEU A 25 -16.46 -43.32 -19.04
CA LEU A 25 -15.87 -44.60 -19.44
C LEU A 25 -15.78 -45.55 -18.23
N ARG A 26 -16.30 -46.76 -18.39
CA ARG A 26 -16.21 -47.84 -17.41
C ARG A 26 -15.16 -48.87 -17.83
N GLU A 27 -15.20 -49.27 -19.10
CA GLU A 27 -14.35 -50.33 -19.64
C GLU A 27 -14.22 -50.13 -21.15
N SER A 28 -13.02 -50.27 -21.69
CA SER A 28 -12.77 -50.31 -23.14
C SER A 28 -12.57 -51.76 -23.57
N ARG A 29 -13.35 -52.24 -24.53
CA ARG A 29 -13.23 -53.59 -25.10
C ARG A 29 -13.00 -53.50 -26.61
N PRO A 30 -12.37 -54.50 -27.24
CA PRO A 30 -12.09 -54.48 -28.68
C PRO A 30 -13.30 -54.18 -29.59
N SER A 31 -14.50 -54.60 -29.18
CA SER A 31 -15.74 -54.43 -29.96
C SER A 31 -16.62 -53.25 -29.51
N ARG A 32 -16.44 -52.72 -28.29
CA ARG A 32 -17.27 -51.64 -27.75
C ARG A 32 -16.63 -50.93 -26.56
N LEU A 33 -16.98 -49.66 -26.38
CA LEU A 33 -16.83 -48.95 -25.12
C LEU A 33 -18.03 -49.23 -24.23
N ARG A 34 -17.79 -49.53 -22.95
CA ARG A 34 -18.83 -49.58 -21.92
C ARG A 34 -18.72 -48.34 -21.04
N LEU A 35 -19.85 -47.71 -20.81
CA LEU A 35 -19.99 -46.46 -20.09
C LEU A 35 -20.92 -46.65 -18.88
N LYS A 36 -20.73 -45.84 -17.86
CA LYS A 36 -21.62 -45.77 -16.69
C LYS A 36 -22.12 -44.34 -16.51
N CYS A 37 -23.34 -44.16 -16.00
CA CYS A 37 -23.85 -42.83 -15.69
C CYS A 37 -22.87 -42.05 -14.80
N ARG A 38 -22.74 -40.74 -15.02
CA ARG A 38 -21.88 -39.88 -14.18
C ARG A 38 -22.31 -39.89 -12.71
N ARG A 39 -23.61 -40.05 -12.45
CA ARG A 39 -24.19 -40.16 -11.09
C ARG A 39 -24.38 -41.62 -10.67
N TYR A 40 -23.68 -42.56 -11.30
CA TYR A 40 -23.73 -43.99 -10.98
C TYR A 40 -23.35 -44.23 -9.50
N LYS A 41 -24.36 -44.52 -8.70
CA LYS A 41 -24.36 -44.81 -7.26
C LYS A 41 -25.70 -45.46 -6.97
N ARG A 42 -25.87 -46.22 -5.89
CA ARG A 42 -27.23 -46.62 -5.48
C ARG A 42 -28.06 -45.34 -5.20
N PRO A 43 -29.19 -45.06 -5.90
CA PRO A 43 -29.99 -45.98 -6.72
C PRO A 43 -29.81 -45.92 -8.27
N CYS A 44 -29.01 -45.01 -8.82
CA CYS A 44 -28.72 -44.95 -10.27
C CYS A 44 -27.74 -46.05 -10.72
N SER A 45 -28.24 -47.01 -11.51
CA SER A 45 -27.48 -48.10 -12.12
C SER A 45 -27.36 -48.00 -13.64
N ALA A 46 -27.77 -46.87 -14.23
CA ALA A 46 -27.77 -46.68 -15.68
C ALA A 46 -26.36 -46.76 -16.30
N THR A 47 -26.27 -47.44 -17.44
CA THR A 47 -25.05 -47.65 -18.23
C THR A 47 -25.31 -47.33 -19.69
N ALA A 48 -24.27 -47.25 -20.51
CA ALA A 48 -24.40 -47.14 -21.95
C ALA A 48 -23.26 -47.88 -22.65
N SER A 49 -23.37 -48.11 -23.94
CA SER A 49 -22.28 -48.65 -24.76
C SER A 49 -22.18 -47.97 -26.11
N ILE A 50 -20.95 -47.87 -26.61
CA ILE A 50 -20.65 -47.38 -27.96
C ILE A 50 -19.99 -48.51 -28.75
N ASN A 51 -20.57 -48.89 -29.89
CA ASN A 51 -20.01 -49.91 -30.75
C ASN A 51 -18.88 -49.33 -31.62
N HIS A 52 -17.70 -49.96 -31.63
CA HIS A 52 -16.55 -49.46 -32.40
C HIS A 52 -16.73 -49.55 -33.93
N ARG A 53 -17.50 -50.53 -34.43
CA ARG A 53 -17.72 -50.73 -35.87
C ARG A 53 -18.82 -49.82 -36.42
N THR A 54 -19.91 -49.65 -35.66
CA THR A 54 -21.09 -48.91 -36.14
C THR A 54 -21.17 -47.48 -35.60
N GLY A 55 -20.41 -47.14 -34.54
CA GLY A 55 -20.52 -45.86 -33.83
C GLY A 55 -21.83 -45.68 -33.05
N GLU A 56 -22.64 -46.74 -32.94
CA GLU A 56 -23.96 -46.67 -32.32
C GLU A 56 -23.86 -46.53 -30.79
N PHE A 57 -24.60 -45.56 -30.24
CA PHE A 57 -24.72 -45.32 -28.81
C PHE A 57 -26.02 -45.92 -28.27
N SER A 58 -25.91 -46.90 -27.37
CA SER A 58 -27.05 -47.59 -26.75
C SER A 58 -27.06 -47.39 -25.24
N SER A 59 -28.13 -46.80 -24.70
CA SER A 59 -28.33 -46.61 -23.25
C SER A 59 -29.01 -47.83 -22.63
N ASN A 60 -28.51 -48.30 -21.49
CA ASN A 60 -29.00 -49.50 -20.78
C ASN A 60 -29.34 -49.15 -19.32
N GLY A 61 -30.58 -49.45 -18.90
CA GLY A 61 -31.06 -49.20 -17.53
C GLY A 61 -31.73 -47.84 -17.34
N ILE A 62 -32.50 -47.71 -16.25
CA ILE A 62 -33.30 -46.52 -15.93
C ILE A 62 -32.49 -45.60 -15.02
N HIS A 63 -32.47 -44.30 -15.33
CA HIS A 63 -31.87 -43.29 -14.45
C HIS A 63 -32.80 -43.02 -13.26
N SER A 64 -32.26 -43.01 -12.05
CA SER A 64 -33.01 -42.65 -10.84
C SER A 64 -32.99 -41.14 -10.55
N HIS A 65 -32.71 -40.33 -11.56
CA HIS A 65 -32.60 -38.88 -11.46
C HIS A 65 -32.97 -38.25 -12.81
N GLY A 66 -33.44 -37.00 -12.79
CA GLY A 66 -33.72 -36.25 -14.01
C GLY A 66 -32.45 -35.90 -14.82
N PRO A 67 -32.62 -35.43 -16.07
CA PRO A 67 -31.54 -34.91 -16.90
C PRO A 67 -30.91 -33.66 -16.26
N ASP A 68 -29.65 -33.40 -16.57
CA ASP A 68 -28.88 -32.25 -16.07
C ASP A 68 -28.68 -31.24 -17.21
N PRO A 69 -29.63 -30.30 -17.42
CA PRO A 69 -29.64 -29.44 -18.60
C PRO A 69 -28.49 -28.44 -18.64
N PHE A 70 -27.81 -28.21 -17.51
CA PHE A 70 -26.74 -27.22 -17.37
C PHE A 70 -25.34 -27.85 -17.30
N PHE A 71 -25.20 -29.15 -17.56
CA PHE A 71 -23.93 -29.82 -17.31
C PHE A 71 -22.84 -29.40 -18.31
N GLU A 72 -23.20 -29.16 -19.55
CA GLU A 72 -22.26 -28.73 -20.59
C GLU A 72 -21.77 -27.30 -20.30
N GLU A 73 -22.69 -26.39 -19.97
CA GLU A 73 -22.38 -25.03 -19.56
C GLU A 73 -21.60 -24.98 -18.23
N ASP A 74 -21.89 -25.86 -17.26
CA ASP A 74 -21.10 -26.04 -16.02
C ASP A 74 -19.66 -26.42 -16.32
N MET A 75 -19.45 -27.33 -17.27
CA MET A 75 -18.10 -27.74 -17.65
C MET A 75 -17.36 -26.63 -18.38
N GLU A 76 -18.03 -25.93 -19.29
CA GLU A 76 -17.41 -24.86 -20.07
C GLU A 76 -17.08 -23.64 -19.21
N MET A 77 -18.04 -23.13 -18.43
CA MET A 77 -17.82 -22.02 -17.50
C MET A 77 -16.70 -22.34 -16.51
N ARG A 78 -16.63 -23.59 -16.00
CA ARG A 78 -15.54 -24.02 -15.12
C ARG A 78 -14.18 -23.93 -15.82
N ARG A 79 -14.06 -24.35 -17.08
CA ARG A 79 -12.81 -24.25 -17.84
C ARG A 79 -12.42 -22.79 -18.06
N GLN A 80 -13.36 -21.93 -18.44
CA GLN A 80 -13.11 -20.51 -18.65
C GLN A 80 -12.64 -19.82 -17.36
N ILE A 81 -13.28 -20.10 -16.22
CA ILE A 81 -12.85 -19.58 -14.91
C ILE A 81 -11.42 -20.02 -14.58
N ILE A 82 -11.09 -21.31 -14.76
CA ILE A 82 -9.76 -21.86 -14.48
C ILE A 82 -8.71 -21.29 -15.43
N HIS A 83 -9.03 -21.19 -16.72
CA HIS A 83 -8.17 -20.60 -17.74
C HIS A 83 -7.88 -19.13 -17.43
N TYR A 84 -8.90 -18.35 -17.10
CA TYR A 84 -8.75 -16.96 -16.67
C TYR A 84 -7.92 -16.87 -15.40
N ALA A 85 -8.17 -17.71 -14.39
CA ALA A 85 -7.39 -17.70 -13.16
C ALA A 85 -5.90 -18.05 -13.38
N ARG A 86 -5.59 -18.89 -14.37
CA ARG A 86 -4.22 -19.28 -14.73
C ARG A 86 -3.50 -18.19 -15.52
N ASN A 87 -4.15 -17.68 -16.57
CA ASN A 87 -3.50 -16.84 -17.57
C ASN A 87 -3.63 -15.35 -17.29
N THR A 88 -4.66 -14.95 -16.55
CA THR A 88 -4.85 -13.54 -16.27
C THR A 88 -3.87 -13.13 -15.19
N MET A 89 -2.98 -12.21 -15.54
CA MET A 89 -2.14 -11.52 -14.58
C MET A 89 -2.93 -10.52 -13.70
N SER A 90 -4.24 -10.72 -13.49
CA SER A 90 -5.04 -9.83 -12.65
C SER A 90 -4.75 -10.06 -11.17
N GLY A 91 -4.65 -8.96 -10.43
CA GLY A 91 -4.58 -8.98 -8.96
C GLY A 91 -5.92 -9.32 -8.31
N ASP A 92 -6.92 -9.73 -9.09
CA ASP A 92 -8.26 -10.01 -8.61
C ASP A 92 -8.25 -11.21 -7.66
N SER A 93 -9.04 -11.10 -6.60
CA SER A 93 -9.27 -12.22 -5.69
C SER A 93 -10.03 -13.33 -6.41
N SER A 94 -9.81 -14.58 -5.99
CA SER A 94 -10.56 -15.74 -6.50
C SER A 94 -12.08 -15.55 -6.39
N ARG A 95 -12.55 -14.80 -5.38
CA ARG A 95 -13.96 -14.45 -5.21
C ARG A 95 -14.44 -13.44 -6.25
N LYS A 96 -13.64 -12.41 -6.56
CA LYS A 96 -13.98 -11.44 -7.61
C LYS A 96 -14.09 -12.12 -8.96
N ILE A 97 -13.09 -12.92 -9.34
CA ILE A 97 -13.12 -13.71 -10.58
C ILE A 97 -14.40 -14.55 -10.65
N LEU A 98 -14.71 -15.31 -9.60
CA LEU A 98 -15.91 -16.14 -9.57
C LEU A 98 -17.19 -15.32 -9.73
N ASN A 99 -17.30 -14.19 -9.04
CA ASN A 99 -18.48 -13.32 -9.11
C ASN A 99 -18.65 -12.68 -10.50
N ASP A 100 -17.56 -12.23 -11.12
CA ASP A 100 -17.58 -11.62 -12.46
C ASP A 100 -18.12 -12.58 -13.52
N PHE A 101 -17.81 -13.87 -13.40
CA PHE A 101 -18.37 -14.92 -14.26
C PHE A 101 -19.84 -15.20 -13.91
N LYS A 102 -20.19 -15.25 -12.62
CA LYS A 102 -21.58 -15.49 -12.18
C LYS A 102 -22.55 -14.39 -12.63
N LEU A 103 -22.09 -13.14 -12.73
CA LEU A 103 -22.90 -12.01 -13.21
C LEU A 103 -23.28 -12.13 -14.69
N ARG A 104 -22.61 -12.99 -15.46
CA ARG A 104 -22.79 -13.15 -16.91
C ARG A 104 -23.52 -14.44 -17.30
N CYS A 105 -24.09 -15.17 -16.34
CA CYS A 105 -24.73 -16.45 -16.60
C CYS A 105 -26.06 -16.62 -15.87
N ASP A 106 -26.87 -17.59 -16.32
CA ASP A 106 -28.15 -17.94 -15.70
C ASP A 106 -28.00 -18.20 -14.17
N PRO A 107 -28.91 -17.69 -13.33
CA PRO A 107 -28.82 -17.85 -11.87
C PRO A 107 -28.76 -19.31 -11.38
N ARG A 108 -29.41 -20.24 -12.08
CA ARG A 108 -29.41 -21.68 -11.74
C ARG A 108 -28.07 -22.32 -12.05
N LEU A 109 -27.40 -21.89 -13.13
CA LEU A 109 -26.01 -22.25 -13.41
C LEU A 109 -25.07 -21.60 -12.40
N ALA A 110 -25.22 -20.30 -12.14
CA ALA A 110 -24.40 -19.53 -11.21
C ALA A 110 -24.39 -20.11 -9.80
N ALA A 111 -25.52 -20.64 -9.32
CA ALA A 111 -25.66 -21.28 -8.02
C ALA A 111 -24.75 -22.50 -7.84
N ARG A 112 -24.31 -23.15 -8.93
CA ARG A 112 -23.41 -24.31 -8.90
C ARG A 112 -21.97 -23.91 -8.57
N PHE A 113 -21.60 -22.64 -8.78
CA PHE A 113 -20.25 -22.11 -8.62
C PHE A 113 -20.09 -21.38 -7.29
N THR A 114 -19.87 -22.15 -6.23
CA THR A 114 -19.55 -21.62 -4.90
C THR A 114 -18.04 -21.59 -4.67
N MET A 115 -17.59 -20.70 -3.77
CA MET A 115 -16.18 -20.65 -3.39
C MET A 115 -15.68 -21.99 -2.85
N SER A 116 -16.47 -22.70 -2.06
CA SER A 116 -16.08 -24.02 -1.52
C SER A 116 -15.79 -25.05 -2.62
N ARG A 117 -16.53 -25.03 -3.74
CA ARG A 117 -16.35 -25.96 -4.85
C ARG A 117 -15.23 -25.57 -5.81
N MET A 118 -14.94 -24.27 -5.89
CA MET A 118 -13.96 -23.71 -6.83
C MET A 118 -12.60 -23.40 -6.19
N HIS A 119 -12.51 -23.32 -4.86
CA HIS A 119 -11.30 -22.88 -4.15
C HIS A 119 -10.05 -23.66 -4.57
N ALA A 120 -10.09 -25.00 -4.48
CA ALA A 120 -8.93 -25.82 -4.83
C ALA A 120 -8.52 -25.70 -6.31
N ALA A 121 -9.50 -25.66 -7.22
CA ALA A 121 -9.24 -25.53 -8.64
C ALA A 121 -8.63 -24.16 -9.00
N LEU A 122 -9.18 -23.08 -8.44
CA LEU A 122 -8.67 -21.72 -8.61
C LEU A 122 -7.29 -21.55 -7.97
N TYR A 123 -7.08 -22.10 -6.78
CA TYR A 123 -5.79 -22.08 -6.10
C TYR A 123 -4.71 -22.82 -6.92
N ASN A 124 -5.02 -24.03 -7.38
CA ASN A 124 -4.09 -24.83 -8.18
C ASN A 124 -3.74 -24.15 -9.51
N ALA A 125 -4.76 -23.66 -10.23
CA ALA A 125 -4.57 -22.94 -11.50
C ALA A 125 -3.67 -21.70 -11.32
N ARG A 126 -3.83 -20.97 -10.20
CA ARG A 126 -2.98 -19.82 -9.87
C ARG A 126 -1.58 -20.24 -9.42
N SER A 127 -1.44 -21.36 -8.72
CA SER A 127 -0.14 -21.89 -8.30
C SER A 127 0.70 -22.47 -9.44
N GLU A 128 0.09 -22.73 -10.61
CA GLU A 128 0.84 -23.06 -11.82
C GLU A 128 1.46 -21.81 -12.46
N ALA A 129 0.79 -20.66 -12.33
CA ALA A 129 1.27 -19.38 -12.86
C ALA A 129 2.22 -18.64 -11.90
N TYR A 130 2.21 -19.00 -10.62
CA TYR A 130 3.03 -18.39 -9.58
C TYR A 130 3.70 -19.44 -8.70
N PRO A 131 4.95 -19.21 -8.27
CA PRO A 131 5.56 -20.07 -7.28
C PRO A 131 4.74 -20.10 -5.99
N ARG A 132 4.94 -21.15 -5.19
CA ARG A 132 4.43 -21.17 -3.82
C ARG A 132 4.92 -19.93 -3.08
N ILE A 133 4.07 -19.40 -2.20
CA ILE A 133 4.40 -18.21 -1.40
C ILE A 133 5.65 -18.54 -0.56
N PRO A 134 6.76 -17.81 -0.72
CA PRO A 134 7.98 -18.02 0.07
C PRO A 134 7.73 -17.68 1.55
N ASN A 135 8.48 -18.36 2.42
CA ASN A 135 8.39 -18.17 3.87
C ASN A 135 9.21 -16.97 4.38
N THR A 136 10.32 -16.64 3.70
CA THR A 136 11.26 -15.57 4.07
C THR A 136 11.45 -14.57 2.93
N LEU A 137 11.89 -13.34 3.23
CA LEU A 137 12.23 -12.37 2.18
C LEU A 137 13.43 -12.82 1.35
N LEU A 138 14.38 -13.54 1.94
CA LEU A 138 15.50 -14.14 1.20
C LEU A 138 14.99 -15.12 0.14
N HIS A 139 14.09 -16.05 0.51
CA HIS A 139 13.54 -17.00 -0.45
C HIS A 139 12.71 -16.29 -1.53
N LEU A 140 11.97 -15.23 -1.19
CA LEU A 140 11.31 -14.40 -2.19
C LEU A 140 12.33 -13.83 -3.20
N GLY A 141 13.41 -13.23 -2.71
CA GLY A 141 14.43 -12.66 -3.58
C GLY A 141 15.12 -13.68 -4.48
N ILE A 142 15.40 -14.89 -3.96
CA ILE A 142 15.91 -16.01 -4.76
C ILE A 142 14.93 -16.36 -5.88
N LEU A 143 13.64 -16.52 -5.56
CA LEU A 143 12.59 -16.82 -6.55
C LEU A 143 12.51 -15.73 -7.63
N LEU A 144 12.59 -14.46 -7.25
CA LEU A 144 12.58 -13.34 -8.19
C LEU A 144 13.83 -13.28 -9.08
N GLY A 145 14.95 -13.87 -8.65
CA GLY A 145 16.17 -14.03 -9.45
C GLY A 145 16.06 -15.11 -10.54
N VAL A 146 15.23 -16.15 -10.34
CA VAL A 146 15.12 -17.30 -11.25
C VAL A 146 14.60 -16.86 -12.63
N PRO A 147 15.27 -17.23 -13.74
CA PRO A 147 14.90 -16.84 -15.12
C PRO A 147 13.41 -16.99 -15.45
N ASN A 148 12.81 -18.12 -15.10
CA ASN A 148 11.40 -18.42 -15.40
C ASN A 148 10.39 -17.58 -14.61
N LEU A 149 10.82 -16.86 -13.59
CA LEU A 149 9.98 -16.05 -12.70
C LEU A 149 10.24 -14.55 -12.85
N GLN A 150 11.19 -14.17 -13.70
CA GLN A 150 11.57 -12.78 -13.95
C GLN A 150 10.41 -11.97 -14.54
N ALA A 151 9.55 -12.61 -15.31
CA ALA A 151 8.33 -12.03 -15.89
C ALA A 151 7.41 -11.38 -14.84
N VAL A 152 7.41 -11.86 -13.59
CA VAL A 152 6.56 -11.34 -12.51
C VAL A 152 6.97 -9.91 -12.09
N CYS A 153 8.22 -9.52 -12.37
CA CYS A 153 8.75 -8.19 -12.08
C CYS A 153 9.05 -7.37 -13.33
N MET A 154 8.58 -7.77 -14.51
CA MET A 154 8.72 -6.94 -15.71
C MET A 154 7.83 -5.70 -15.57
N THR A 155 8.31 -4.56 -16.07
CA THR A 155 7.49 -3.37 -16.26
C THR A 155 6.34 -3.67 -17.22
N MET A 156 5.25 -2.90 -17.16
CA MET A 156 4.06 -3.13 -18.00
C MET A 156 4.35 -3.07 -19.51
N ASP A 157 5.38 -2.33 -19.92
CA ASP A 157 5.86 -2.23 -21.30
C ASP A 157 6.91 -3.30 -21.67
N ASN A 158 7.24 -4.20 -20.74
CA ASN A 158 8.23 -5.27 -20.87
C ASN A 158 9.65 -4.80 -21.23
N ARG A 159 10.03 -3.56 -20.89
CA ARG A 159 11.36 -3.00 -21.23
C ARG A 159 12.40 -3.13 -20.11
N ASP A 160 11.97 -3.32 -18.88
CA ASP A 160 12.84 -3.37 -17.70
C ASP A 160 12.23 -4.28 -16.63
N ARG A 161 13.02 -4.58 -15.61
CA ARG A 161 12.58 -5.28 -14.40
C ARG A 161 12.55 -4.30 -13.24
N ILE A 162 11.58 -4.43 -12.35
CA ILE A 162 11.55 -3.65 -11.11
C ILE A 162 12.36 -4.32 -9.99
N PHE A 163 12.52 -5.63 -9.97
CA PHE A 163 13.35 -6.29 -8.95
C PHE A 163 14.82 -5.93 -9.16
N ARG A 164 15.48 -5.40 -8.11
CA ARG A 164 16.87 -4.97 -8.17
C ARG A 164 17.82 -5.84 -7.36
N GLY A 165 17.38 -6.36 -6.23
CA GLY A 165 18.24 -7.20 -5.42
C GLY A 165 17.69 -7.50 -4.04
N VAL A 166 18.45 -8.34 -3.35
CA VAL A 166 18.29 -8.69 -1.93
C VAL A 166 19.53 -8.20 -1.21
N ILE A 167 19.32 -7.56 -0.08
CA ILE A 167 20.39 -7.01 0.77
C ILE A 167 20.13 -7.36 2.23
N GLY A 168 21.12 -7.14 3.08
CA GLY A 168 21.07 -7.44 4.50
C GLY A 168 21.51 -8.86 4.83
N ASP A 169 21.38 -9.22 6.10
CA ASP A 169 21.89 -10.47 6.67
C ASP A 169 20.70 -11.34 7.15
N PRO A 170 20.49 -12.53 6.57
CA PRO A 170 19.43 -13.44 6.98
C PRO A 170 19.59 -13.97 8.40
N ASP A 171 20.83 -14.14 8.89
CA ASP A 171 21.08 -14.65 10.24
C ASP A 171 20.75 -13.60 11.31
N ARG A 172 20.80 -12.31 10.93
CA ARG A 172 20.38 -11.18 11.77
C ARG A 172 18.92 -10.77 11.55
N GLY A 173 18.22 -11.37 10.59
CA GLY A 173 16.86 -10.99 10.21
C GLY A 173 16.75 -9.56 9.68
N THR A 174 17.77 -9.07 8.97
CA THR A 174 17.82 -7.71 8.38
C THR A 174 17.58 -7.70 6.87
N VAL A 175 17.07 -8.80 6.30
CA VAL A 175 16.89 -8.94 4.85
C VAL A 175 15.90 -7.90 4.33
N SER A 176 16.27 -7.28 3.21
CA SER A 176 15.41 -6.38 2.45
C SER A 176 15.40 -6.73 0.97
N VAL A 177 14.24 -6.57 0.33
CA VAL A 177 14.03 -6.83 -1.10
C VAL A 177 13.67 -5.53 -1.79
N VAL A 178 14.50 -5.10 -2.75
CA VAL A 178 14.44 -3.77 -3.36
C VAL A 178 13.78 -3.83 -4.73
N PHE A 179 12.79 -2.96 -4.94
CA PHE A 179 12.06 -2.81 -6.19
C PHE A 179 12.14 -1.37 -6.71
N VAL A 180 12.75 -1.18 -7.88
CA VAL A 180 12.81 0.08 -8.64
C VAL A 180 13.26 -0.23 -10.07
N SER A 181 12.65 0.39 -11.10
CA SER A 181 13.10 0.24 -12.49
C SER A 181 14.27 1.19 -12.79
N GLY A 182 15.00 0.94 -13.88
CA GLY A 182 16.15 1.72 -14.32
C GLY A 182 15.75 3.11 -14.77
N ARG A 183 14.55 3.27 -15.36
CA ARG A 183 13.98 4.60 -15.64
C ARG A 183 13.67 5.37 -14.35
N MET A 184 13.18 4.70 -13.32
CA MET A 184 12.96 5.32 -12.01
C MET A 184 14.28 5.68 -11.31
N LEU A 185 15.33 4.86 -11.44
CA LEU A 185 16.68 5.20 -10.92
C LEU A 185 17.25 6.44 -11.61
N ARG A 186 17.16 6.53 -12.95
CA ARG A 186 17.58 7.74 -13.68
C ARG A 186 16.80 8.98 -13.26
N PHE A 187 15.51 8.84 -13.04
CA PHE A 187 14.67 9.92 -12.52
C PHE A 187 15.10 10.33 -11.11
N LEU A 188 15.26 9.36 -10.19
CA LEU A 188 15.67 9.56 -8.80
C LEU A 188 16.97 10.35 -8.69
N GLN A 189 17.97 10.02 -9.51
CA GLN A 189 19.31 10.60 -9.47
C GLN A 189 19.33 12.12 -9.66
N THR A 190 18.28 12.70 -10.25
CA THR A 190 18.16 14.15 -10.50
C THR A 190 17.30 14.88 -9.47
N ARG A 191 16.83 14.19 -8.41
CA ARG A 191 15.89 14.75 -7.44
C ARG A 191 16.63 15.43 -6.29
N THR A 192 16.16 16.61 -5.93
CA THR A 192 16.68 17.40 -4.80
C THR A 192 15.86 17.23 -3.52
N ASN A 193 14.59 16.80 -3.62
CA ASN A 193 13.71 16.62 -2.48
C ASN A 193 13.15 15.19 -2.49
N LEU A 194 13.39 14.44 -1.42
CA LEU A 194 12.90 13.08 -1.23
C LEU A 194 12.02 12.99 0.02
N HIS A 195 11.05 12.09 -0.02
CA HIS A 195 10.21 11.70 1.11
C HIS A 195 10.36 10.21 1.31
N VAL A 196 10.66 9.81 2.55
CA VAL A 196 10.88 8.42 2.93
C VAL A 196 9.90 8.06 4.05
N ASP A 197 9.02 7.12 3.75
CA ASP A 197 7.95 6.68 4.65
C ASP A 197 7.87 5.16 4.71
N ALA A 198 7.57 4.63 5.90
CA ALA A 198 7.42 3.21 6.13
C ALA A 198 5.97 2.87 6.51
N THR A 199 5.31 2.04 5.72
CA THR A 199 3.92 1.64 5.93
C THR A 199 3.79 0.17 6.36
N PHE A 200 2.96 -0.04 7.39
CA PHE A 200 2.73 -1.37 7.99
C PHE A 200 1.43 -2.03 7.48
N LYS A 201 0.44 -1.23 7.08
CA LYS A 201 -0.94 -1.69 6.83
C LYS A 201 -1.06 -2.58 5.58
N LYS A 202 -0.15 -2.43 4.62
CA LYS A 202 -0.19 -3.14 3.32
C LYS A 202 0.82 -4.28 3.20
N CYS A 203 1.51 -4.63 4.28
CA CYS A 203 2.47 -5.73 4.30
C CYS A 203 1.78 -7.09 4.14
N SER A 204 2.42 -7.99 3.36
CA SER A 204 1.98 -9.38 3.28
C SER A 204 2.25 -10.11 4.58
N ARG A 205 1.37 -11.04 4.95
CA ARG A 205 1.58 -11.90 6.14
C ARG A 205 2.66 -12.96 5.91
N LYS A 206 2.86 -13.37 4.66
CA LYS A 206 3.87 -14.34 4.23
C LYS A 206 4.48 -13.90 2.89
N PRO A 207 5.82 -13.77 2.78
CA PRO A 207 6.83 -13.98 3.82
C PRO A 207 6.72 -12.98 4.98
N LYS A 208 7.29 -13.32 6.13
CA LYS A 208 7.31 -12.42 7.29
C LYS A 208 8.10 -11.16 6.92
N MET A 209 7.49 -10.00 7.05
CA MET A 209 8.12 -8.70 6.86
C MET A 209 7.64 -7.75 7.95
N ARG A 210 8.48 -6.79 8.34
CA ARG A 210 8.15 -5.81 9.36
C ARG A 210 7.44 -4.60 8.77
N GLN A 211 7.87 -4.15 7.60
CA GLN A 211 7.37 -2.94 6.95
C GLN A 211 7.64 -2.94 5.44
N MET A 212 6.95 -2.04 4.76
CA MET A 212 7.26 -1.61 3.41
C MET A 212 7.73 -0.16 3.44
N LEU A 213 8.97 0.10 3.02
CA LEU A 213 9.52 1.44 2.90
C LEU A 213 9.36 1.96 1.47
N ASN A 214 8.92 3.21 1.35
CA ASN A 214 8.69 3.90 0.10
C ASN A 214 9.60 5.13 0.02
N ILE A 215 10.22 5.33 -1.14
CA ILE A 215 10.92 6.59 -1.46
C ILE A 215 10.15 7.27 -2.58
N VAL A 216 9.69 8.48 -2.30
CA VAL A 216 8.85 9.27 -3.21
C VAL A 216 9.39 10.69 -3.34
N THR A 217 8.95 11.41 -4.36
CA THR A 217 9.32 12.81 -4.59
C THR A 217 8.10 13.57 -5.11
N ASN A 218 8.03 14.87 -4.86
CA ASN A 218 7.07 15.74 -5.53
C ASN A 218 7.73 16.33 -6.78
N PHE A 219 7.11 16.12 -7.94
CA PHE A 219 7.57 16.67 -9.20
C PHE A 219 6.38 17.27 -9.97
N GLY A 220 6.48 18.55 -10.34
CA GLY A 220 5.39 19.24 -11.02
C GLY A 220 4.09 19.37 -10.22
N GLY A 221 4.15 19.22 -8.88
CA GLY A 221 2.97 19.16 -8.02
C GLY A 221 2.34 17.76 -7.92
N THR A 222 2.94 16.76 -8.54
CA THR A 222 2.50 15.36 -8.53
C THR A 222 3.46 14.51 -7.71
N VAL A 223 2.91 13.64 -6.87
CA VAL A 223 3.71 12.73 -6.04
C VAL A 223 4.09 11.49 -6.84
N ILE A 224 5.38 11.28 -7.01
CA ILE A 224 5.95 10.18 -7.80
C ILE A 224 6.60 9.18 -6.86
N GLY A 225 6.04 7.96 -6.80
CA GLY A 225 6.58 6.87 -6.00
C GLY A 225 7.64 6.06 -6.74
N ILE A 226 8.91 6.19 -6.31
CA ILE A 226 10.08 5.73 -7.06
C ILE A 226 10.54 4.33 -6.61
N VAL A 227 10.87 4.18 -5.32
CA VAL A 227 11.47 2.95 -4.78
C VAL A 227 10.50 2.31 -3.79
N ARG A 228 10.33 0.99 -3.87
CA ARG A 228 9.59 0.19 -2.88
C ARG A 228 10.49 -0.88 -2.30
N VAL A 229 10.47 -1.04 -0.98
CA VAL A 229 11.36 -1.96 -0.28
C VAL A 229 10.56 -2.77 0.72
N LEU A 230 10.67 -4.09 0.67
CA LEU A 230 10.15 -4.97 1.71
C LEU A 230 11.27 -5.23 2.72
N MET A 231 11.03 -5.01 4.01
CA MET A 231 12.08 -5.10 5.04
C MET A 231 11.68 -6.03 6.19
N GLU A 232 12.59 -6.87 6.66
CA GLU A 232 12.43 -7.71 7.86
C GLU A 232 12.74 -6.96 9.17
N SER A 233 13.56 -5.91 9.10
CA SER A 233 13.98 -5.11 10.26
C SER A 233 13.80 -3.62 10.03
N LYS A 234 13.72 -2.89 11.14
CA LYS A 234 13.77 -1.42 11.21
C LYS A 234 14.95 -0.91 12.05
N SER A 235 15.97 -1.75 12.20
CA SER A 235 17.22 -1.37 12.85
C SER A 235 17.94 -0.32 12.00
N GLU A 236 18.75 0.51 12.66
CA GLU A 236 19.63 1.47 11.99
C GLU A 236 20.53 0.78 10.95
N ASP A 237 21.13 -0.35 11.30
CA ASP A 237 21.93 -1.17 10.38
C ASP A 237 21.17 -1.60 9.10
N ALA A 238 19.89 -1.96 9.22
CA ALA A 238 19.07 -2.34 8.07
C ALA A 238 18.79 -1.14 7.14
N TYR A 239 18.53 0.04 7.72
CA TYR A 239 18.37 1.28 6.96
C TYR A 239 19.67 1.73 6.31
N LEU A 240 20.78 1.69 7.04
CA LEU A 240 22.10 2.04 6.53
C LEU A 240 22.48 1.16 5.34
N THR A 241 22.28 -0.15 5.45
CA THR A 241 22.48 -1.11 4.36
C THR A 241 21.61 -0.76 3.15
N LEU A 242 20.33 -0.43 3.39
CA LEU A 242 19.40 -0.05 2.33
C LEU A 242 19.79 1.23 1.60
N PHE A 243 20.00 2.32 2.32
CA PHE A 243 20.31 3.61 1.70
C PHE A 243 21.69 3.60 1.03
N SER A 244 22.66 2.89 1.62
CA SER A 244 23.96 2.67 0.97
C SER A 244 23.79 1.92 -0.34
N TYR A 245 22.99 0.84 -0.36
CA TYR A 245 22.69 0.11 -1.60
C TYR A 245 22.04 1.01 -2.66
N ILE A 246 21.05 1.83 -2.28
CA ILE A 246 20.43 2.78 -3.22
C ILE A 246 21.45 3.80 -3.74
N LYS A 247 22.35 4.30 -2.90
CA LYS A 247 23.44 5.20 -3.30
C LYS A 247 24.41 4.51 -4.28
N THR A 248 24.67 3.21 -4.15
CA THR A 248 25.44 2.47 -5.17
C THR A 248 24.72 2.35 -6.51
N LEU A 249 23.39 2.24 -6.50
CA LEU A 249 22.57 2.20 -7.71
C LEU A 249 22.45 3.58 -8.39
N CYS A 250 22.52 4.66 -7.61
CA CYS A 250 22.47 6.05 -8.07
C CYS A 250 23.61 6.88 -7.46
N PRO A 251 24.86 6.74 -7.92
CA PRO A 251 26.02 7.41 -7.31
C PRO A 251 25.89 8.94 -7.27
N LEU A 252 25.28 9.55 -8.29
CA LEU A 252 25.09 11.00 -8.36
C LEU A 252 23.88 11.52 -7.56
N LEU A 253 23.11 10.66 -6.91
CA LEU A 253 21.98 11.09 -6.08
C LEU A 253 22.51 11.90 -4.88
N ASN A 254 22.23 13.20 -4.87
CA ASN A 254 22.63 14.11 -3.80
C ASN A 254 21.46 15.06 -3.48
N PRO A 255 20.44 14.58 -2.74
CA PRO A 255 19.27 15.40 -2.45
C PRO A 255 19.68 16.57 -1.55
N GLU A 256 19.04 17.73 -1.73
CA GLU A 256 19.17 18.85 -0.81
C GLU A 256 18.41 18.57 0.49
N ARG A 257 17.26 17.90 0.40
CA ARG A 257 16.39 17.60 1.54
C ARG A 257 15.83 16.19 1.48
N VAL A 258 15.81 15.52 2.63
CA VAL A 258 15.16 14.22 2.80
C VAL A 258 14.19 14.31 3.97
N HIS A 259 12.90 14.22 3.65
CA HIS A 259 11.80 14.19 4.59
C HIS A 259 11.58 12.77 5.09
N CYS A 260 11.47 12.60 6.40
CA CYS A 260 11.17 11.30 7.00
C CYS A 260 10.52 11.46 8.38
N ASP A 261 10.09 10.35 8.95
CA ASP A 261 9.62 10.31 10.34
C ASP A 261 10.78 10.38 11.33
N PHE A 262 10.49 10.74 12.59
CA PHE A 262 11.48 10.89 13.65
C PHE A 262 12.08 9.56 14.16
N GLU A 263 12.00 8.48 13.38
CA GLU A 263 12.62 7.20 13.71
C GLU A 263 14.14 7.31 13.63
N ARG A 264 14.80 7.23 14.80
CA ARG A 264 16.23 7.49 14.96
C ARG A 264 17.11 6.69 14.00
N GLY A 265 16.84 5.39 13.85
CA GLY A 265 17.64 4.54 12.96
C GLY A 265 17.56 4.96 11.48
N MET A 266 16.39 5.44 11.04
CA MET A 266 16.22 5.93 9.68
C MET A 266 16.93 7.28 9.48
N MET A 267 16.77 8.22 10.41
CA MET A 267 17.42 9.54 10.33
C MET A 267 18.94 9.44 10.36
N ASN A 268 19.49 8.66 11.29
CA ASN A 268 20.94 8.44 11.41
C ASN A 268 21.51 7.85 10.11
N SER A 269 20.82 6.87 9.53
CA SER A 269 21.25 6.22 8.30
C SER A 269 21.19 7.15 7.09
N LEU A 270 20.15 7.97 6.98
CA LEU A 270 20.04 8.98 5.93
C LEU A 270 21.14 10.03 6.05
N ALA A 271 21.39 10.54 7.25
CA ALA A 271 22.47 11.50 7.50
C ALA A 271 23.86 10.91 7.20
N ALA A 272 24.08 9.63 7.52
CA ALA A 272 25.33 8.94 7.21
C ALA A 272 25.56 8.76 5.69
N VAL A 273 24.51 8.42 4.94
CA VAL A 273 24.61 8.17 3.48
C VAL A 273 24.58 9.47 2.67
N PHE A 274 23.87 10.49 3.15
CA PHE A 274 23.73 11.79 2.49
C PHE A 274 24.15 12.92 3.43
N PRO A 275 25.45 13.07 3.73
CA PRO A 275 25.95 14.01 4.73
C PRO A 275 25.74 15.49 4.38
N HIS A 276 25.45 15.79 3.11
CA HIS A 276 25.15 17.16 2.63
C HIS A 276 23.66 17.46 2.53
N SER A 277 22.79 16.48 2.81
CA SER A 277 21.35 16.67 2.79
C SER A 277 20.85 17.19 4.13
N LEU A 278 19.87 18.08 4.10
CA LEU A 278 19.08 18.40 5.27
C LEU A 278 18.06 17.28 5.52
N ILE A 279 18.23 16.56 6.63
CA ILE A 279 17.27 15.55 7.07
C ILE A 279 16.19 16.23 7.89
N VAL A 280 14.95 16.23 7.39
CA VAL A 280 13.83 16.97 7.98
C VAL A 280 12.77 15.99 8.49
N GLY A 281 12.42 16.13 9.77
CA GLY A 281 11.34 15.38 10.38
C GLY A 281 9.95 15.93 10.01
N CYS A 282 8.93 15.07 10.02
CA CYS A 282 7.57 15.47 9.69
C CYS A 282 6.89 16.32 10.81
N LEU A 283 6.46 17.55 10.50
CA LEU A 283 5.73 18.45 11.41
C LEU A 283 4.49 17.80 12.02
N TRP A 284 3.73 17.03 11.22
CA TRP A 284 2.51 16.39 11.70
C TRP A 284 2.81 15.34 12.77
N HIS A 285 3.77 14.44 12.51
CA HIS A 285 4.17 13.42 13.48
C HIS A 285 4.78 14.03 14.75
N TYR A 286 5.55 15.13 14.63
CA TYR A 286 6.01 15.89 15.77
C TYR A 286 4.86 16.45 16.62
N GLY A 287 3.91 17.15 16.00
CA GLY A 287 2.77 17.73 16.70
C GLY A 287 1.91 16.67 17.40
N VAL A 288 1.72 15.51 16.75
CA VAL A 288 1.04 14.36 17.35
C VAL A 288 1.83 13.82 18.55
N ALA A 289 3.16 13.76 18.48
CA ALA A 289 4.01 13.27 19.58
C ALA A 289 3.99 14.20 20.80
N VAL A 290 4.12 15.52 20.59
CA VAL A 290 4.01 16.53 21.67
C VAL A 290 2.63 16.46 22.32
N SER A 291 1.57 16.42 21.51
CA SER A 291 0.19 16.41 22.01
C SER A 291 -0.17 15.10 22.71
N SER A 292 0.35 13.97 22.23
CA SER A 292 0.19 12.68 22.90
C SER A 292 0.90 12.65 24.26
N THR A 293 2.10 13.25 24.33
CA THR A 293 2.85 13.40 25.59
C THR A 293 2.09 14.29 26.56
N ALA A 294 1.59 15.44 26.10
CA ALA A 294 0.77 16.33 26.92
C ALA A 294 -0.49 15.61 27.47
N ARG A 295 -1.16 14.81 26.63
CA ARG A 295 -2.29 13.96 27.07
C ARG A 295 -1.86 12.94 28.13
N GLU A 296 -0.71 12.30 27.96
CA GLU A 296 -0.15 11.31 28.91
C GLU A 296 0.25 11.93 30.25
N LEU A 297 0.62 13.22 30.24
CA LEU A 297 0.82 14.04 31.43
C LEU A 297 -0.50 14.53 32.08
N GLY A 298 -1.66 14.09 31.59
CA GLY A 298 -2.96 14.44 32.18
C GLY A 298 -3.52 15.79 31.72
N LEU A 299 -2.91 16.45 30.74
CA LEU A 299 -3.29 17.82 30.34
C LEU A 299 -4.56 17.89 29.48
N LYS A 300 -5.18 16.76 29.14
CA LYS A 300 -6.32 16.73 28.22
C LYS A 300 -7.45 17.65 28.67
N ARG A 301 -7.89 17.52 29.93
CA ARG A 301 -8.99 18.31 30.48
C ARG A 301 -8.63 19.80 30.52
N LEU A 302 -7.42 20.13 30.95
CA LEU A 302 -6.94 21.52 31.00
C LEU A 302 -6.87 22.16 29.62
N VAL A 303 -6.42 21.44 28.59
CA VAL A 303 -6.44 21.93 27.20
C VAL A 303 -7.86 22.15 26.67
N GLU A 304 -8.87 21.43 27.18
CA GLU A 304 -10.27 21.60 26.80
C GLU A 304 -10.96 22.76 27.57
N GLU A 305 -10.49 23.07 28.78
CA GLU A 305 -11.13 24.03 29.70
C GLU A 305 -10.39 25.38 29.83
N ASP A 306 -9.12 25.44 29.44
CA ASP A 306 -8.23 26.60 29.65
C ASP A 306 -7.47 26.96 28.36
N GLU A 307 -7.84 28.09 27.76
CA GLU A 307 -7.26 28.54 26.49
C GLU A 307 -5.76 28.85 26.62
N ASN A 308 -5.27 29.31 27.79
CA ASN A 308 -3.85 29.60 27.98
C ASN A 308 -3.03 28.30 27.93
N VAL A 309 -3.55 27.23 28.53
CA VAL A 309 -2.93 25.90 28.46
C VAL A 309 -3.02 25.35 27.04
N ALA A 310 -4.17 25.50 26.38
CA ALA A 310 -4.37 25.07 25.00
C ALA A 310 -3.43 25.80 24.02
N GLU A 311 -3.22 27.09 24.22
CA GLU A 311 -2.34 27.94 23.43
C GLU A 311 -0.88 27.54 23.64
N ALA A 312 -0.40 27.40 24.89
CA ALA A 312 0.97 26.99 25.17
C ALA A 312 1.34 25.64 24.52
N VAL A 313 0.46 24.62 24.63
CA VAL A 313 0.69 23.31 24.00
C VAL A 313 0.69 23.42 22.47
N ARG A 314 -0.14 24.30 21.90
CA ARG A 314 -0.23 24.52 20.46
C ARG A 314 0.98 25.30 19.93
N CYS A 315 1.50 26.26 20.68
CA CYS A 315 2.76 26.95 20.41
C CYS A 315 3.93 25.95 20.42
N LEU A 316 3.99 25.04 21.40
CA LEU A 316 4.97 23.95 21.41
C LEU A 316 4.87 23.07 20.14
N CYS A 317 3.66 22.75 19.68
CA CYS A 317 3.47 22.02 18.43
C CYS A 317 3.92 22.79 17.17
N ALA A 318 4.05 24.12 17.25
CA ALA A 318 4.44 24.99 16.14
C ALA A 318 5.93 25.33 16.12
N VAL A 319 6.70 24.99 17.16
CA VAL A 319 8.16 25.24 17.27
C VAL A 319 8.96 24.88 16.01
N PRO A 320 8.70 23.76 15.30
CA PRO A 320 9.40 23.44 14.05
C PRO A 320 9.36 24.54 12.97
N LEU A 321 8.38 25.44 13.02
CA LEU A 321 8.25 26.52 12.04
C LEU A 321 9.28 27.65 12.27
N LEU A 322 9.91 27.69 13.44
CA LEU A 322 11.02 28.60 13.72
C LEU A 322 12.34 28.10 13.10
N PRO A 323 13.26 29.03 12.78
CA PRO A 323 14.67 28.71 12.56
C PRO A 323 15.23 27.91 13.75
N SER A 324 16.07 26.91 13.48
CA SER A 324 16.62 26.03 14.52
C SER A 324 17.35 26.78 15.64
N ASN A 325 17.96 27.93 15.33
CA ASN A 325 18.66 28.78 16.30
C ASN A 325 17.73 29.62 17.19
N LEU A 326 16.48 29.86 16.78
CA LEU A 326 15.50 30.66 17.56
C LEU A 326 14.47 29.80 18.29
N MET A 327 14.50 28.47 18.11
CA MET A 327 13.52 27.56 18.71
C MET A 327 13.48 27.64 20.23
N TRP A 328 14.64 27.71 20.88
CA TRP A 328 14.67 27.74 22.34
C TRP A 328 14.21 29.07 22.90
N ASP A 329 14.60 30.18 22.28
CA ASP A 329 14.16 31.53 22.67
C ASP A 329 12.63 31.62 22.59
N GLY A 330 12.05 31.14 21.49
CA GLY A 330 10.60 31.08 21.34
C GLY A 330 9.93 30.23 22.42
N VAL A 331 10.49 29.06 22.75
CA VAL A 331 9.94 28.21 23.82
C VAL A 331 10.07 28.84 25.20
N LEU A 332 11.17 29.55 25.48
CA LEU A 332 11.37 30.26 26.74
C LEU A 332 10.37 31.39 26.93
N GLU A 333 10.07 32.17 25.89
CA GLU A 333 9.03 33.20 25.95
C GLU A 333 7.66 32.60 26.31
N ILE A 334 7.26 31.52 25.63
CA ILE A 334 5.99 30.83 25.97
C ILE A 334 6.02 30.26 27.39
N TRP A 335 7.16 29.77 27.86
CA TRP A 335 7.28 29.25 29.23
C TRP A 335 7.17 30.39 30.27
N GLN A 336 7.77 31.55 30.01
CA GLN A 336 7.62 32.72 30.87
C GLN A 336 6.15 33.14 31.01
N ASP A 337 5.42 33.22 29.89
CA ASP A 337 3.98 33.53 29.90
C ASP A 337 3.19 32.52 30.75
N VAL A 338 3.51 31.23 30.65
CA VAL A 338 2.90 30.16 31.46
C VAL A 338 3.18 30.32 32.96
N VAL A 339 4.38 30.76 33.33
CA VAL A 339 4.76 31.04 34.72
C VAL A 339 3.98 32.25 35.24
N GLU A 340 3.94 33.35 34.47
CA GLU A 340 3.21 34.57 34.84
C GLU A 340 1.71 34.33 35.01
N MET A 341 1.13 33.42 34.22
CA MET A 341 -0.27 33.01 34.34
C MET A 341 -0.53 32.00 35.47
N GLY A 342 0.50 31.59 36.23
CA GLY A 342 0.38 30.64 37.33
C GLY A 342 0.07 29.21 36.89
N ARG A 343 0.44 28.82 35.65
CA ARG A 343 0.14 27.51 35.07
C ARG A 343 1.34 26.56 35.00
N ASP A 344 2.51 26.99 35.48
CA ASP A 344 3.75 26.21 35.47
C ASP A 344 3.63 24.85 36.16
N GLN A 345 2.89 24.75 37.27
CA GLN A 345 2.65 23.48 37.97
C GLN A 345 2.02 22.39 37.07
N HIS A 346 1.30 22.79 36.02
CA HIS A 346 0.69 21.87 35.07
C HIS A 346 1.62 21.60 33.87
N LEU A 347 2.24 22.65 33.32
CA LEU A 347 2.95 22.58 32.04
C LEU A 347 4.47 22.35 32.15
N GLY A 348 5.09 22.61 33.30
CA GLY A 348 6.56 22.55 33.45
C GLY A 348 7.16 21.20 33.04
N THR A 349 6.47 20.09 33.34
CA THR A 349 6.92 18.76 32.92
C THR A 349 6.92 18.60 31.39
N LEU A 350 5.99 19.23 30.68
CA LEU A 350 5.93 19.21 29.22
C LEU A 350 7.06 20.05 28.61
N PHE A 351 7.38 21.22 29.18
CA PHE A 351 8.52 22.04 28.76
C PHE A 351 9.86 21.32 28.98
N HIS A 352 10.05 20.68 30.13
CA HIS A 352 11.22 19.84 30.38
C HIS A 352 11.31 18.65 29.43
N TYR A 353 10.19 18.02 29.08
CA TYR A 353 10.15 17.01 28.04
C TYR A 353 10.62 17.57 26.69
N PHE A 354 10.12 18.75 26.30
CA PHE A 354 10.54 19.40 25.07
C PHE A 354 12.05 19.68 25.05
N GLN A 355 12.57 20.29 26.11
CA GLN A 355 13.98 20.58 26.28
C GLN A 355 14.86 19.33 26.19
N ARG A 356 14.41 18.21 26.76
CA ARG A 356 15.18 16.96 26.79
C ARG A 356 15.12 16.19 25.47
N VAL A 357 13.98 16.19 24.79
CA VAL A 357 13.72 15.27 23.66
C VAL A 357 13.85 15.96 22.31
N TRP A 358 13.39 17.20 22.19
CA TRP A 358 13.24 17.87 20.90
C TRP A 358 14.31 18.93 20.64
N LEU A 359 14.73 19.67 21.67
CA LEU A 359 15.78 20.69 21.51
C LEU A 359 17.14 20.13 21.04
N PRO A 360 17.62 18.94 21.48
CA PRO A 360 18.84 18.36 20.93
C PRO A 360 18.74 18.05 19.43
N ARG A 361 17.51 17.87 18.92
CA ARG A 361 17.18 17.53 17.53
C ARG A 361 16.68 18.74 16.74
N ARG A 362 16.95 19.96 17.20
CA ARG A 362 16.42 21.20 16.61
C ARG A 362 16.76 21.40 15.13
N ILE A 363 17.87 20.82 14.67
CA ILE A 363 18.31 20.89 13.27
C ILE A 363 17.33 20.08 12.41
N GLU A 364 17.10 18.83 12.78
CA GLU A 364 16.21 17.94 12.04
C GLU A 364 14.73 18.25 12.27
N LEU A 365 14.42 18.91 13.38
CA LEU A 365 13.08 19.38 13.73
C LEU A 365 12.66 20.59 12.90
N SER A 366 13.59 21.47 12.51
CA SER A 366 13.25 22.71 11.83
C SER A 366 12.70 22.47 10.42
N CYS A 367 11.46 22.91 10.23
CA CYS A 367 10.77 23.00 8.95
C CYS A 367 10.76 24.45 8.41
N TYR A 368 11.60 25.32 8.97
CA TYR A 368 11.72 26.72 8.56
C TYR A 368 12.15 26.83 7.10
N ASN A 369 11.48 27.70 6.34
CA ASN A 369 11.63 27.83 4.89
C ASN A 369 11.55 26.49 4.12
N CYS A 370 10.79 25.55 4.67
CA CYS A 370 10.49 24.30 4.02
C CYS A 370 9.15 24.37 3.27
N PRO A 371 9.12 24.14 1.94
CA PRO A 371 7.88 24.16 1.19
C PRO A 371 6.97 22.98 1.56
N GLU A 372 7.55 21.85 1.97
CA GLU A 372 6.83 20.63 2.31
C GLU A 372 7.14 20.23 3.77
N ARG A 373 6.22 20.52 4.68
CA ARG A 373 6.44 20.39 6.14
C ARG A 373 5.75 19.17 6.75
N THR A 374 4.73 18.66 6.07
CA THR A 374 3.85 17.58 6.54
C THR A 374 3.99 16.33 5.67
N ASN A 375 3.43 15.20 6.11
CA ASN A 375 3.55 13.91 5.43
C ASN A 375 2.68 13.76 4.17
N ASN A 376 2.29 14.87 3.51
CA ASN A 376 1.29 14.86 2.44
C ASN A 376 1.73 13.99 1.25
N CYS A 377 3.03 14.02 0.91
CA CYS A 377 3.59 13.20 -0.16
C CYS A 377 3.41 11.72 0.15
N SER A 378 3.76 11.28 1.35
CA SER A 378 3.62 9.89 1.76
C SER A 378 2.17 9.47 1.92
N GLU A 379 1.28 10.35 2.40
CA GLU A 379 -0.17 10.10 2.43
C GLU A 379 -0.73 9.90 1.01
N SER A 380 -0.30 10.73 0.06
CA SER A 380 -0.69 10.61 -1.34
C SER A 380 -0.17 9.31 -1.96
N ASP A 381 1.08 8.92 -1.70
CA ASP A 381 1.60 7.63 -2.18
C ASP A 381 0.86 6.45 -1.52
N ASN A 382 0.58 6.52 -0.21
CA ASN A 382 -0.22 5.52 0.48
C ASN A 382 -1.63 5.38 -0.12
N HIS A 383 -2.24 6.49 -0.57
CA HIS A 383 -3.49 6.46 -1.31
C HIS A 383 -3.32 5.78 -2.68
N SER A 384 -2.30 6.14 -3.46
CA SER A 384 -1.98 5.46 -4.73
C SER A 384 -1.72 3.96 -4.56
N ILE A 385 -1.05 3.55 -3.48
CA ILE A 385 -0.87 2.15 -3.11
C ILE A 385 -2.23 1.48 -2.84
N ALA A 386 -3.14 2.18 -2.16
CA ALA A 386 -4.47 1.65 -1.84
C ALA A 386 -5.38 1.47 -3.07
N THR A 387 -5.17 2.23 -4.15
CA THR A 387 -5.96 2.07 -5.39
C THR A 387 -5.59 0.80 -6.16
N VAL A 388 -4.33 0.36 -6.07
CA VAL A 388 -3.83 -0.81 -6.81
C VAL A 388 -3.77 -2.09 -5.98
N LEU A 389 -3.62 -1.98 -4.65
CA LEU A 389 -3.50 -3.12 -3.75
C LEU A 389 -4.83 -3.42 -3.03
N PRO A 390 -5.18 -4.70 -2.84
CA PRO A 390 -6.31 -5.10 -2.01
C PRO A 390 -6.32 -4.43 -0.62
N LYS A 391 -7.52 -4.20 -0.08
CA LYS A 391 -7.69 -3.57 1.25
C LYS A 391 -6.94 -4.32 2.37
N ASN A 392 -7.04 -5.65 2.40
CA ASN A 392 -6.54 -6.49 3.50
C ASN A 392 -5.36 -7.39 3.07
N HIS A 393 -4.19 -7.20 3.69
CA HIS A 393 -2.97 -8.02 3.61
C HIS A 393 -2.81 -8.81 2.30
N PRO A 394 -2.38 -8.16 1.20
CA PRO A 394 -2.18 -8.84 -0.07
C PRO A 394 -1.19 -10.00 0.09
N ASN A 395 -1.40 -11.08 -0.65
CA ASN A 395 -0.32 -12.08 -0.79
C ASN A 395 0.87 -11.44 -1.51
N ILE A 396 2.07 -12.01 -1.35
CA ILE A 396 3.30 -11.43 -1.87
C ILE A 396 3.30 -11.21 -3.38
N TRP A 397 2.67 -12.09 -4.15
CA TRP A 397 2.61 -11.95 -5.61
C TRP A 397 1.66 -10.83 -6.05
N SER A 398 0.56 -10.63 -5.32
CA SER A 398 -0.31 -9.47 -5.49
C SER A 398 0.42 -8.16 -5.15
N LEU A 399 1.28 -8.19 -4.12
CA LEU A 399 2.09 -7.03 -3.74
C LEU A 399 3.11 -6.67 -4.82
N VAL A 400 3.89 -7.65 -5.31
CA VAL A 400 4.86 -7.45 -6.40
C VAL A 400 4.18 -6.95 -7.68
N ARG A 401 3.03 -7.51 -8.08
CA ARG A 401 2.27 -6.98 -9.22
C ARG A 401 1.74 -5.56 -8.99
N GLY A 402 1.37 -5.23 -7.75
CA GLY A 402 1.01 -3.86 -7.39
C GLY A 402 2.16 -2.89 -7.62
N PHE A 403 3.39 -3.28 -7.27
CA PHE A 403 4.58 -2.46 -7.54
C PHE A 403 4.83 -2.23 -9.03
N VAL A 404 4.63 -3.25 -9.87
CA VAL A 404 4.70 -3.10 -11.34
C VAL A 404 3.68 -2.07 -11.84
N LYS A 405 2.45 -2.11 -11.32
CA LYS A 405 1.41 -1.12 -11.68
C LYS A 405 1.76 0.29 -11.20
N LEU A 406 2.23 0.44 -9.96
CA LEU A 406 2.63 1.74 -9.42
C LEU A 406 3.78 2.35 -10.20
N GLU A 407 4.75 1.54 -10.60
CA GLU A 407 5.87 1.97 -11.43
C GLU A 407 5.39 2.48 -12.81
N HIS A 408 4.42 1.80 -13.42
CA HIS A 408 3.83 2.24 -14.68
C HIS A 408 3.05 3.54 -14.52
N LEU A 409 2.21 3.66 -13.48
CA LEU A 409 1.46 4.89 -13.19
C LEU A 409 2.41 6.07 -12.93
N ALA A 410 3.44 5.86 -12.10
CA ALA A 410 4.48 6.87 -11.86
C ALA A 410 5.18 7.30 -13.16
N THR A 411 5.39 6.37 -14.10
CA THR A 411 5.95 6.71 -15.42
C THR A 411 5.00 7.57 -16.23
N CYS A 412 3.71 7.25 -16.24
CA CYS A 412 2.70 8.07 -16.92
C CYS A 412 2.66 9.49 -16.34
N ASP A 413 2.71 9.62 -15.01
CA ASP A 413 2.72 10.91 -14.33
C ASP A 413 3.98 11.73 -14.68
N ILE A 414 5.16 11.09 -14.75
CA ILE A 414 6.41 11.72 -15.18
C ILE A 414 6.29 12.22 -16.63
N VAL A 415 5.81 11.36 -17.55
CA VAL A 415 5.65 11.73 -18.97
C VAL A 415 4.69 12.91 -19.11
N ALA A 416 3.54 12.86 -18.44
CA ALA A 416 2.57 13.95 -18.43
C ALA A 416 3.17 15.26 -17.91
N THR A 417 4.12 15.20 -16.97
CA THR A 417 4.77 16.40 -16.41
C THR A 417 5.74 17.07 -17.38
N PHE A 418 6.28 16.31 -18.34
CA PHE A 418 7.17 16.83 -19.37
C PHE A 418 6.47 17.18 -20.68
N ASP A 419 5.21 16.77 -20.86
CA ASP A 419 4.46 16.99 -22.08
C ASP A 419 3.75 18.36 -22.04
N PRO A 420 4.12 19.32 -22.92
CA PRO A 420 3.53 20.65 -22.92
C PRO A 420 2.05 20.66 -23.34
N ASP A 421 1.59 19.62 -24.04
CA ASP A 421 0.20 19.51 -24.50
C ASP A 421 -0.72 18.87 -23.44
N VAL A 422 -0.15 18.35 -22.34
CA VAL A 422 -0.90 17.71 -21.26
C VAL A 422 -1.10 18.67 -20.10
N THR A 423 -2.36 19.01 -19.82
CA THR A 423 -2.71 19.75 -18.60
C THR A 423 -2.88 18.80 -17.43
N ILE A 424 -1.93 18.81 -16.48
CA ILE A 424 -2.06 18.04 -15.25
C ILE A 424 -3.06 18.72 -14.31
N VAL A 425 -4.23 18.11 -14.15
CA VAL A 425 -5.21 18.52 -13.14
C VAL A 425 -4.88 17.84 -11.81
N ASN A 426 -3.88 18.37 -11.10
CA ASN A 426 -3.63 17.94 -9.72
C ASN A 426 -4.81 18.35 -8.82
N ARG A 427 -5.10 17.55 -7.78
CA ARG A 427 -6.11 17.89 -6.77
C ARG A 427 -5.76 19.28 -6.23
N LYS A 428 -6.63 20.27 -6.47
CA LYS A 428 -6.38 21.64 -6.03
C LYS A 428 -6.17 21.62 -4.51
N ARG A 429 -5.04 22.17 -4.06
CA ARG A 429 -4.81 22.37 -2.62
C ARG A 429 -5.99 23.17 -2.07
N SER A 430 -6.53 22.75 -0.93
CA SER A 430 -7.66 23.46 -0.33
C SER A 430 -7.28 24.93 -0.09
N TRP A 431 -8.24 25.84 -0.25
CA TRP A 431 -8.03 27.26 0.03
C TRP A 431 -7.48 27.47 1.45
N ARG A 432 -7.96 26.68 2.42
CA ARG A 432 -7.47 26.67 3.80
C ARG A 432 -5.97 26.38 3.88
N THR A 433 -5.48 25.36 3.19
CA THR A 433 -4.05 25.00 3.18
C THR A 433 -3.22 26.11 2.52
N ILE A 434 -3.69 26.67 1.40
CA ILE A 434 -3.01 27.77 0.70
C ILE A 434 -2.93 29.01 1.60
N ASN A 435 -4.03 29.37 2.26
CA ASN A 435 -4.09 30.54 3.14
C ASN A 435 -3.19 30.35 4.37
N MET A 436 -3.15 29.14 4.92
CA MET A 436 -2.25 28.78 6.03
C MET A 436 -0.78 28.95 5.64
N ASP A 437 -0.38 28.47 4.46
CA ASP A 437 0.99 28.66 3.96
C ASP A 437 1.33 30.12 3.67
N ARG A 438 0.37 30.93 3.19
CA ARG A 438 0.57 32.38 3.05
C ARG A 438 0.73 33.05 4.41
N SER A 439 -0.09 32.67 5.39
CA SER A 439 -0.01 33.22 6.74
C SER A 439 1.35 32.92 7.37
N VAL A 440 1.79 31.66 7.34
CA VAL A 440 3.12 31.27 7.87
C VAL A 440 4.21 32.06 7.18
N ARG A 441 4.21 32.18 5.83
CA ARG A 441 5.21 32.98 5.10
C ARG A 441 5.22 34.45 5.53
N ARG A 442 4.05 35.08 5.62
CA ARG A 442 3.94 36.48 6.07
C ARG A 442 4.50 36.67 7.49
N ILE A 443 4.16 35.78 8.41
CA ILE A 443 4.63 35.85 9.80
C ILE A 443 6.14 35.55 9.87
N THR A 444 6.65 34.68 9.00
CA THR A 444 8.09 34.41 8.85
C THR A 444 8.85 35.66 8.44
N SER A 445 8.35 36.44 7.48
CA SER A 445 8.98 37.71 7.10
C SER A 445 9.01 38.74 8.23
N LEU A 446 7.98 38.79 9.07
CA LEU A 446 7.99 39.67 10.26
C LEU A 446 9.08 39.26 11.25
N LEU A 447 9.28 37.95 11.46
CA LEU A 447 10.34 37.44 12.32
C LEU A 447 11.72 37.76 11.73
N GLU A 448 11.91 37.56 10.42
CA GLU A 448 13.16 37.85 9.71
C GLU A 448 13.54 39.34 9.77
N ASN A 449 12.55 40.23 9.73
CA ASN A 449 12.74 41.68 9.86
C ASN A 449 12.99 42.14 11.31
N GLY A 450 12.79 41.26 12.31
CA GLY A 450 12.84 41.64 13.72
C GLY A 450 11.60 42.40 14.23
N ASP A 451 10.50 42.40 13.46
CA ASP A 451 9.24 43.08 13.82
C ASP A 451 8.48 42.35 14.94
N ILE A 452 8.77 41.07 15.15
CA ILE A 452 8.15 40.24 16.18
C ILE A 452 9.19 39.34 16.86
N SER A 453 8.95 39.01 18.12
CA SER A 453 9.77 38.04 18.85
C SER A 453 9.50 36.59 18.39
N PRO A 454 10.42 35.64 18.66
CA PRO A 454 10.18 34.22 18.49
C PRO A 454 8.91 33.68 19.16
N GLY A 455 8.57 34.14 20.37
CA GLY A 455 7.32 33.77 21.05
C GLY A 455 6.09 34.31 20.32
N GLN A 456 6.10 35.59 19.93
CA GLN A 456 5.04 36.20 19.12
C GLN A 456 4.84 35.50 17.77
N PHE A 457 5.93 35.03 17.15
CA PHE A 457 5.84 34.19 15.96
C PHE A 457 5.04 32.91 16.26
N LEU A 458 5.40 32.16 17.31
CA LEU A 458 4.73 30.90 17.69
C LEU A 458 3.24 31.11 17.94
N TYR A 459 2.86 32.13 18.70
CA TYR A 459 1.46 32.48 18.93
C TYR A 459 0.69 32.62 17.61
N ARG A 460 1.23 33.37 16.67
CA ARG A 460 0.58 33.68 15.38
C ARG A 460 0.51 32.48 14.43
N VAL A 461 1.49 31.56 14.46
CA VAL A 461 1.50 30.37 13.60
C VAL A 461 0.88 29.13 14.23
N SER A 462 0.61 29.13 15.54
CA SER A 462 0.12 27.97 16.31
C SER A 462 -1.16 27.34 15.74
N TRP A 463 -2.05 28.14 15.16
CA TRP A 463 -3.28 27.65 14.53
C TRP A 463 -3.07 26.78 13.29
N SER A 464 -1.85 26.77 12.73
CA SER A 464 -1.51 25.92 11.59
C SER A 464 -1.31 24.44 11.94
N VAL A 465 -1.15 24.12 13.23
CA VAL A 465 -0.85 22.74 13.71
C VAL A 465 -1.99 22.10 14.49
N THR A 466 -3.18 22.73 14.50
CA THR A 466 -4.35 22.29 15.28
C THR A 466 -4.83 20.86 14.94
N ALA A 467 -4.65 20.41 13.69
CA ALA A 467 -5.02 19.05 13.29
C ALA A 467 -4.17 17.99 14.02
N ALA A 468 -2.85 18.21 14.13
CA ALA A 468 -1.94 17.33 14.86
C ALA A 468 -2.25 17.35 16.36
N LEU A 469 -2.56 18.54 16.91
CA LEU A 469 -2.99 18.73 18.30
C LEU A 469 -4.19 17.85 18.64
N ARG A 470 -5.31 18.05 17.93
CA ARG A 470 -6.56 17.30 18.16
C ARG A 470 -6.36 15.79 18.02
N HIS A 471 -5.55 15.37 17.05
CA HIS A 471 -5.23 13.95 16.85
C HIS A 471 -4.48 13.36 18.05
N GLY A 472 -3.43 14.02 18.56
CA GLY A 472 -2.67 13.54 19.71
C GLY A 472 -3.47 13.48 21.02
N PHE A 473 -4.39 14.43 21.23
CA PHE A 473 -5.32 14.43 22.37
C PHE A 473 -6.52 13.47 22.20
N ARG A 474 -6.73 12.89 21.02
CA ARG A 474 -7.90 12.07 20.67
C ARG A 474 -9.22 12.83 20.90
N MET A 475 -9.26 14.11 20.50
CA MET A 475 -10.46 14.95 20.56
C MET A 475 -11.39 14.63 19.38
N ARG A 476 -12.72 14.77 19.59
CA ARG A 476 -13.70 14.62 18.49
C ARG A 476 -13.54 15.78 17.50
N ARG A 477 -13.85 15.55 16.22
CA ARG A 477 -13.99 16.64 15.25
C ARG A 477 -15.17 17.52 15.70
N VAL A 478 -14.94 18.81 15.91
CA VAL A 478 -16.01 19.80 16.09
C VAL A 478 -16.65 20.00 14.72
N VAL A 479 -17.94 19.69 14.60
CA VAL A 479 -18.76 20.08 13.47
C VAL A 479 -19.19 21.51 13.78
N ASP A 480 -18.74 22.49 12.99
CA ASP A 480 -19.15 23.89 13.19
C ASP A 480 -20.66 24.02 12.95
N GLU A 481 -21.36 24.71 13.85
CA GLU A 481 -22.82 24.95 13.83
C GLU A 481 -23.30 25.86 12.68
N SER A 482 -22.46 26.15 11.67
CA SER A 482 -22.79 27.05 10.56
C SER A 482 -23.38 26.37 9.33
N GLY A 483 -23.80 25.10 9.41
CA GLY A 483 -24.64 24.48 8.37
C GLY A 483 -24.08 24.47 6.94
N SER A 484 -22.77 24.64 6.75
CA SER A 484 -22.13 24.39 5.46
C SER A 484 -21.53 22.99 5.48
N GLU A 485 -22.17 22.08 4.76
CA GLU A 485 -21.70 20.70 4.56
C GLU A 485 -20.22 20.69 4.17
N SER A 486 -19.39 20.18 5.07
CA SER A 486 -17.98 19.88 4.83
C SER A 486 -17.88 18.52 4.15
N ASP A 487 -18.43 18.43 2.94
CA ASP A 487 -18.30 17.26 2.10
C ASP A 487 -16.93 17.25 1.42
N THR A 488 -16.01 16.43 1.94
CA THR A 488 -15.45 15.27 1.22
C THR A 488 -14.31 14.67 2.03
N ASP A 489 -14.69 13.90 3.05
CA ASP A 489 -13.83 12.90 3.68
C ASP A 489 -14.72 11.68 3.99
N ASN A 490 -15.42 11.18 2.96
CA ASN A 490 -16.24 9.98 3.07
C ASN A 490 -15.38 8.75 2.75
N ASN A 491 -15.21 7.96 3.80
CA ASN A 491 -15.02 6.52 3.74
C ASN A 491 -15.97 5.92 2.70
N ASP A 492 -15.41 5.36 1.64
CA ASP A 492 -15.60 3.95 1.29
C ASP A 492 -14.45 3.42 0.45
#